data_AF-A0A1M3LHE5-F1
#
_entry.id   AF-A0A1M3LHE5-F1
#
_cell.length_a   1.000
_cell.length_b   1.000
_cell.length_c   1.000
_cell.angle_alpha   90.00
_cell.angle_beta   90.00
_cell.angle_gamma   90.00
#
_symmetry.space_group_name_H-M   'P 1'
#
loop_
_entity.id
_entity.type
_entity.pdbx_description
1 polymer ?
#
loop_
_entity_poly.entity_id
_entity_poly.type
_entity_poly.pdbx_seq_one_letter_code
_entity_poly.pdbx_strand_id
1 'polypeptide(L)' 'MQTVAAISFRDNHSLSMDVENVSRVEISTPREVDTGVWFCELMVRNESGTVVLNLLADSPDKLQVVTQSLE' A
#
# COMPACT_ATOMS: atom_id res chain seq x y z
N MET A 1 -12.99 11.04 12.31
CA MET A 1 -11.64 10.83 11.72
C MET A 1 -11.42 11.94 10.71
N GLN A 2 -10.34 12.71 10.85
CA GLN A 2 -9.99 13.77 9.91
C GLN A 2 -8.89 13.25 8.99
N THR A 3 -9.14 13.23 7.67
CA THR A 3 -8.11 12.89 6.69
C THR A 3 -6.99 13.92 6.78
N VAL A 4 -5.78 13.47 7.08
CA VAL A 4 -4.61 14.36 7.28
C VAL A 4 -3.94 14.69 5.94
N ALA A 5 -3.94 13.75 4.97
CA ALA A 5 -3.48 13.96 3.61
C ALA A 5 -4.06 12.89 2.66
N ALA A 6 -4.22 13.24 1.38
CA ALA A 6 -4.53 12.30 0.30
C ALA A 6 -3.62 12.62 -0.89
N ILE A 7 -2.94 11.60 -1.42
CA ILE A 7 -2.03 11.72 -2.56
C ILE A 7 -2.58 10.83 -3.67
N SER A 8 -2.74 11.38 -4.87
CA SER A 8 -3.18 10.65 -6.06
C SER A 8 -2.21 10.90 -7.19
N PHE A 9 -1.88 9.83 -7.92
CA PHE A 9 -1.00 9.88 -9.08
C PHE A 9 -1.82 9.63 -10.34
N ARG A 10 -1.52 10.35 -11.42
CA ARG A 10 -2.16 10.14 -12.73
C ARG A 10 -1.61 8.91 -13.45
N ASP A 11 -0.34 8.61 -13.21
CA ASP A 11 0.42 7.52 -13.80
C ASP A 11 1.26 6.83 -12.72
N ASN A 12 1.97 5.74 -13.08
CA ASN A 12 2.82 5.01 -12.13
C ASN A 12 3.94 5.91 -11.59
N HIS A 13 3.95 6.10 -10.28
CA HIS A 13 4.97 6.89 -9.58
C HIS A 13 5.43 6.19 -8.32
N SER A 14 6.67 6.49 -7.92
CA SER A 14 7.20 6.08 -6.63
C SER A 14 6.66 6.99 -5.54
N LEU A 15 6.06 6.39 -4.50
CA LEU A 15 5.79 7.05 -3.24
C LEU A 15 6.86 6.62 -2.24
N SER A 16 7.68 7.58 -1.79
CA SER A 16 8.62 7.38 -0.69
C SER A 16 8.04 8.03 0.56
N MET A 17 8.05 7.32 1.68
CA MET A 17 7.55 7.82 2.95
C MET A 17 8.42 7.30 4.09
N ASP A 18 8.87 8.21 4.94
CA ASP A 18 9.52 7.87 6.19
C ASP A 18 8.46 7.76 7.29
N VAL A 19 8.44 6.63 8.01
CA VAL A 19 7.53 6.39 9.12
C VAL A 19 8.35 6.03 10.35
N GLU A 20 8.18 6.79 11.43
CA GLU A 20 8.90 6.55 12.68
C GLU A 20 8.21 5.48 13.54
N ASN A 21 9.02 4.73 14.29
CA ASN A 21 8.60 3.72 15.27
C ASN A 21 7.62 2.68 14.70
N VAL A 22 7.91 2.18 13.49
CA VAL A 22 7.10 1.15 12.85
C VAL A 22 7.10 -0.12 13.69
N SER A 23 5.92 -0.51 14.18
CA SER A 23 5.73 -1.73 14.94
C SER A 23 5.32 -2.91 14.05
N ARG A 24 4.67 -2.63 12.92
CA ARG A 24 4.24 -3.67 11.98
C ARG A 24 4.02 -3.13 10.57
N VAL A 25 4.38 -3.95 9.58
CA VAL A 25 4.01 -3.77 8.17
C VAL A 25 3.23 -5.00 7.71
N GLU A 26 2.07 -4.80 7.10
CA GLU A 26 1.20 -5.86 6.61
C GLU A 26 0.67 -5.51 5.23
N ILE A 27 0.56 -6.51 4.35
CA ILE A 27 -0.15 -6.36 3.08
C ILE A 27 -1.30 -7.36 3.03
N SER A 28 -2.46 -6.93 2.52
CA SER A 28 -3.57 -7.84 2.26
C SER A 28 -3.34 -8.63 0.97
N THR A 29 -3.91 -9.83 0.90
CA THR A 29 -3.89 -10.62 -0.34
C THR A 29 -4.64 -9.85 -1.42
N PRO A 30 -4.05 -9.66 -2.63
CA PRO A 30 -4.75 -9.04 -3.75
C PRO A 30 -6.09 -9.73 -4.03
N ARG A 31 -7.14 -8.92 -4.19
CA ARG A 31 -8.48 -9.40 -4.56
C ARG A 31 -9.04 -8.57 -5.70
N GLU A 32 -9.82 -9.21 -6.56
CA GLU A 32 -10.59 -8.53 -7.59
C GLU A 32 -11.80 -7.84 -6.94
N VAL A 33 -11.99 -6.54 -7.22
CA VAL A 33 -13.08 -5.72 -6.66
C VAL A 33 -14.07 -5.25 -7.73
N ASP A 34 -13.65 -5.28 -9.00
CA ASP A 34 -14.45 -5.10 -10.20
C ASP A 34 -13.76 -5.82 -11.37
N THR A 35 -14.41 -5.97 -12.51
CA THR A 35 -13.90 -6.70 -13.68
C THR A 35 -12.55 -6.14 -14.13
N GLY A 36 -11.48 -6.91 -13.92
CA GLY A 36 -10.12 -6.49 -14.25
C GLY A 36 -9.53 -5.43 -13.33
N VAL A 37 -10.17 -5.15 -12.18
CA VAL A 37 -9.67 -4.20 -11.17
C VAL A 37 -9.32 -4.97 -9.91
N TRP A 38 -8.03 -4.97 -9.60
CA TRP A 38 -7.44 -5.62 -8.44
C TRP A 38 -7.09 -4.61 -7.36
N PHE A 39 -7.23 -5.03 -6.12
CA PHE A 39 -7.04 -4.21 -4.94
C PHE A 39 -6.22 -4.93 -3.88
N CYS A 40 -5.30 -4.21 -3.24
CA CYS A 40 -4.72 -4.62 -1.96
C CYS A 40 -4.48 -3.41 -1.05
N GLU A 41 -4.28 -3.68 0.23
CA GLU A 41 -4.00 -2.69 1.27
C GLU A 41 -2.61 -2.95 1.84
N LEU A 42 -1.76 -1.93 1.82
CA LEU A 42 -0.52 -1.91 2.60
C LEU A 42 -0.77 -1.08 3.85
N MET A 43 -0.57 -1.70 5.02
CA MET A 43 -0.76 -1.08 6.32
C MET A 43 0.58 -0.98 7.03
N VAL A 44 0.96 0.24 7.40
CA VAL A 44 2.12 0.53 8.25
C VAL A 44 1.60 1.04 9.60
N ARG A 45 1.85 0.28 10.66
CA ARG A 45 1.38 0.58 12.02
C ARG A 45 2.52 1.10 12.88
N ASN A 46 2.23 2.11 13.69
CA ASN A 46 3.09 2.59 14.76
C ASN A 46 2.24 2.88 16.01
N GLU A 47 2.87 3.35 17.09
CA GLU A 47 2.17 3.65 18.34
C GLU A 47 1.17 4.80 18.21
N SER A 48 1.36 5.68 17.23
CA SER A 48 0.49 6.84 16.98
C SER A 48 -0.69 6.53 16.07
N GLY A 49 -0.71 5.37 15.38
CA GLY A 49 -1.80 4.98 14.49
C GLY A 49 -1.39 4.06 13.35
N THR A 50 -2.07 4.21 12.22
CA THR A 50 -1.84 3.37 11.03
C THR A 50 -1.90 4.23 9.77
N VAL A 51 -0.87 4.12 8.93
CA VAL A 51 -0.91 4.59 7.55
C VAL A 51 -1.43 3.44 6.69
N VAL A 52 -2.46 3.70 5.90
CA VAL A 52 -3.05 2.73 4.97
C VAL A 52 -2.87 3.25 3.55
N LEU A 53 -2.24 2.45 2.70
CA LEU A 53 -2.17 2.67 1.26
C LEU A 53 -3.13 1.70 0.57
N ASN A 54 -4.11 2.26 -0.11
CA ASN A 54 -5.07 1.54 -0.93
C ASN A 54 -4.54 1.50 -2.36
N LEU A 55 -4.14 0.32 -2.81
CA LEU A 55 -3.52 0.12 -4.11
C LEU A 55 -4.53 -0.51 -5.07
N LEU A 56 -4.55 0.01 -6.30
CA LEU A 56 -5.36 -0.52 -7.40
C LEU A 56 -4.45 -0.89 -8.57
N ALA A 57 -4.77 -1.99 -9.24
CA ALA A 57 -4.07 -2.44 -10.43
C ALA A 57 -5.05 -3.11 -11.41
N ASP A 58 -4.61 -3.28 -12.66
CA ASP A 58 -5.31 -4.03 -13.71
C ASP A 58 -5.01 -5.54 -13.69
N SER A 59 -4.15 -6.00 -12.78
CA SER A 59 -3.70 -7.39 -12.69
C SER A 59 -3.10 -7.71 -11.30
N PRO A 60 -3.27 -8.93 -10.75
CA PRO A 60 -2.84 -9.25 -9.38
C PRO A 60 -1.31 -9.34 -9.20
N ASP A 61 -0.58 -9.71 -10.25
CA ASP A 61 0.89 -9.80 -10.24
C ASP A 61 1.55 -8.44 -9.97
N LYS A 62 0.93 -7.34 -10.39
CA LYS A 62 1.40 -5.98 -10.12
C LYS A 62 1.27 -5.56 -8.65
N LEU A 63 0.51 -6.32 -7.85
CA LEU A 63 0.32 -6.09 -6.41
C LEU A 63 1.15 -7.06 -5.55
N GLN A 64 2.01 -7.88 -6.16
CA GLN A 64 2.88 -8.78 -5.43
C GLN A 64 4.03 -8.03 -4.75
N VAL A 65 4.26 -8.31 -3.47
CA VAL A 65 5.46 -7.85 -2.76
C VAL A 65 6.61 -8.78 -3.12
N VAL A 66 7.54 -8.29 -3.92
CA VAL A 66 8.80 -8.98 -4.16
C VAL A 66 9.72 -8.66 -3.00
N THR A 67 10.11 -9.67 -2.24
CA THR A 67 11.11 -9.51 -1.17
C THR A 67 12.43 -9.20 -1.87
N GLN A 68 12.87 -7.94 -1.84
CA GLN A 68 14.24 -7.61 -2.18
C GLN A 68 15.12 -8.18 -1.07
N SER A 69 15.87 -9.24 -1.40
CA SER A 69 16.95 -9.68 -0.54
C SER A 69 17.96 -8.55 -0.50
N LEU A 70 18.21 -7.99 0.68
CA LEU A 70 19.30 -7.04 0.87
C LEU A 70 20.60 -7.82 0.67
N GLU A 71 21.30 -7.58 -0.43
CA GLU A 71 22.69 -8.03 -0.65
C GLU A 71 23.67 -7.27 0.26
#